data_AF-A0A3D5KB54-F1
#
_entry.id   AF-A0A3D5KB54-F1
#
_cell.length_a   1.000
_cell.length_b   1.000
_cell.length_c   1.000
_cell.angle_alpha   90.00
_cell.angle_beta   90.00
_cell.angle_gamma   90.00
#
_symmetry.space_group_name_H-M   'P 1'
#
loop_
_entity.id
_entity.type
_entity.pdbx_description
1 polymer ?
#
loop_
_entity_poly.entity_id
_entity_poly.type
_entity_poly.pdbx_seq_one_letter_code
_entity_poly.pdbx_strand_id
1 'polypeptide(L)'
;MKKLKEYIPLIGTSSVKESDYLAKLLTDEGISCQVLNAKNDELEAHIIEKAGALGAVTVSTNMAGRGVDILLGGPQGHHSAKIKELGGLYVIGTNLYESLRIDKQLKGRAGRQGDPGITRFFISLEDDLIAKYGIENMIPKSFYPRKQEESLTNPIFAKKICQAQRIIQGQNYDLREELYSYSTLLTELRQYLYNLRMDILHHKFKDEVLQKDFPSLYEDLSGKDPLREFQMKLVEEFKLLQEEIEESIKEDYRKVELSAEAFEEIKEKIKGQETTWTYLVNDDSIEDILGLLKGLVKITGMNN
;
A
#
# COMPACT_ATOMS: atom_id res chain seq x y z
N MET A 1 -10.57 -24.20 -25.67
CA MET A 1 -9.96 -22.86 -25.55
C MET A 1 -10.71 -21.73 -26.28
N LYS A 2 -11.55 -21.98 -27.32
CA LYS A 2 -12.45 -20.95 -27.93
C LYS A 2 -13.46 -20.30 -26.95
N LYS A 3 -13.70 -20.87 -25.77
CA LYS A 3 -14.74 -20.43 -24.81
C LYS A 3 -14.36 -19.22 -23.95
N LEU A 4 -13.08 -18.88 -23.79
CA LEU A 4 -12.69 -17.71 -22.98
C LEU A 4 -13.09 -16.39 -23.65
N LYS A 5 -13.27 -16.37 -24.98
CA LYS A 5 -13.81 -15.22 -25.71
C LYS A 5 -15.29 -14.94 -25.42
N GLU A 6 -15.99 -15.87 -24.77
CA GLU A 6 -17.42 -15.72 -24.42
C GLU A 6 -17.62 -15.20 -22.99
N TYR A 7 -16.59 -15.22 -22.14
CA TYR A 7 -16.67 -14.74 -20.77
C TYR A 7 -15.87 -13.45 -20.58
N ILE A 8 -16.18 -12.73 -19.50
CA ILE A 8 -15.45 -11.53 -19.09
C ILE A 8 -14.72 -11.87 -17.79
N PRO A 9 -13.49 -12.41 -17.88
CA PRO A 9 -12.75 -12.84 -16.71
C PRO A 9 -12.09 -11.66 -15.97
N LEU A 10 -12.31 -11.62 -14.66
CA LEU A 10 -11.50 -10.87 -13.69
C LEU A 10 -10.69 -11.88 -12.87
N ILE A 11 -9.37 -11.88 -13.05
CA ILE A 11 -8.47 -12.84 -12.40
C ILE A 11 -7.75 -12.15 -11.24
N GLY A 12 -8.00 -12.63 -10.02
CA GLY A 12 -7.34 -12.16 -8.81
C GLY A 12 -6.12 -13.01 -8.47
N THR A 13 -4.96 -12.38 -8.41
CA THR A 13 -3.67 -12.98 -8.01
C THR A 13 -3.22 -12.49 -6.63
N SER A 14 -2.34 -13.24 -5.97
CA SER A 14 -1.87 -12.92 -4.62
C SER A 14 -0.76 -11.87 -4.62
N SER A 15 0.05 -11.81 -5.69
CA SER A 15 1.17 -10.88 -5.82
C SER A 15 1.26 -10.23 -7.20
N VAL A 16 2.04 -9.13 -7.28
CA VAL A 16 2.38 -8.45 -8.55
C VAL A 16 3.20 -9.36 -9.47
N LYS A 17 4.08 -10.18 -8.90
CA LYS A 17 4.89 -11.13 -9.66
C LYS A 17 4.02 -12.19 -10.34
N GLU A 18 3.01 -12.71 -9.62
CA GLU A 18 2.04 -13.65 -10.17
C GLU A 18 1.16 -13.02 -11.25
N SER A 19 0.71 -11.76 -11.07
CA SER A 19 -0.10 -11.08 -12.10
C SER A 19 0.69 -10.88 -13.39
N ASP A 20 1.93 -10.42 -13.31
CA ASP A 20 2.79 -10.23 -14.47
C ASP A 20 3.12 -11.56 -15.17
N TYR A 21 3.40 -12.61 -14.39
CA TYR A 21 3.65 -13.95 -14.92
C TYR A 21 2.42 -14.50 -15.66
N LEU A 22 1.24 -14.39 -15.07
CA LEU A 22 -0.01 -14.85 -15.68
C LEU A 22 -0.34 -14.05 -16.94
N ALA A 23 -0.14 -12.73 -16.92
CA ALA A 23 -0.36 -11.87 -18.07
C ALA A 23 0.54 -12.26 -19.26
N LYS A 24 1.79 -12.64 -18.98
CA LYS A 24 2.71 -13.15 -20.00
C LYS A 24 2.19 -14.46 -20.62
N LEU A 25 1.79 -15.42 -19.80
CA LEU A 25 1.23 -16.70 -20.28
C LEU A 25 -0.03 -16.49 -21.14
N LEU A 26 -0.90 -15.56 -20.75
CA LEU A 26 -2.10 -15.21 -21.54
C LEU A 26 -1.73 -14.59 -22.89
N THR A 27 -0.71 -13.72 -22.90
CA THR A 27 -0.22 -13.07 -24.11
C THR A 27 0.39 -14.08 -25.08
N ASP A 28 1.18 -15.03 -24.57
CA ASP A 28 1.79 -16.11 -25.35
C ASP A 28 0.72 -17.00 -26.02
N GLU A 29 -0.44 -17.16 -25.38
CA GLU A 29 -1.63 -17.86 -25.90
C GLU A 29 -2.54 -16.98 -26.79
N GLY A 30 -2.14 -15.73 -27.07
CA GLY A 30 -2.88 -14.81 -27.94
C GLY A 30 -4.10 -14.17 -27.27
N ILE A 31 -4.15 -14.12 -25.94
CA ILE A 31 -5.19 -13.47 -25.15
C ILE A 31 -4.67 -12.13 -24.63
N SER A 32 -5.24 -11.02 -25.12
CA SER A 32 -4.94 -9.68 -24.60
C SER A 32 -5.57 -9.49 -23.23
N CYS A 33 -4.76 -9.14 -22.23
CA CYS A 33 -5.24 -8.81 -20.88
C CYS A 33 -4.71 -7.46 -20.39
N GLN A 34 -5.42 -6.85 -19.45
CA GLN A 34 -4.94 -5.67 -18.71
C GLN A 34 -4.54 -6.07 -17.30
N VAL A 35 -3.45 -5.48 -16.79
CA VAL A 35 -2.88 -5.81 -15.49
C VAL A 35 -3.04 -4.62 -14.54
N LEU A 36 -3.52 -4.89 -13.33
CA LEU A 36 -3.73 -3.91 -12.25
C LEU A 36 -2.83 -4.23 -11.06
N ASN A 37 -1.90 -3.33 -10.74
CA ASN A 37 -0.77 -3.59 -9.84
C ASN A 37 -0.74 -2.68 -8.59
N ALA A 38 -1.80 -1.89 -8.31
CA ALA A 38 -1.91 -0.96 -7.18
C ALA A 38 -0.79 0.09 -7.11
N LYS A 39 -0.24 0.51 -8.26
CA LYS A 39 0.81 1.54 -8.33
C LYS A 39 0.27 2.94 -8.60
N ASN A 40 -0.85 3.04 -9.31
CA ASN A 40 -1.48 4.33 -9.63
C ASN A 40 -3.01 4.21 -9.60
N ASP A 41 -3.61 4.65 -8.50
CA ASP A 41 -5.03 4.45 -8.21
C ASP A 41 -5.96 5.11 -9.25
N GLU A 42 -5.64 6.32 -9.74
CA GLU A 42 -6.51 7.04 -10.69
C GLU A 42 -6.54 6.39 -12.08
N LEU A 43 -5.37 5.96 -12.58
CA LEU A 43 -5.29 5.27 -13.87
C LEU A 43 -5.92 3.87 -13.78
N GLU A 44 -5.73 3.19 -12.65
CA GLU A 44 -6.30 1.86 -12.41
C GLU A 44 -7.83 1.89 -12.31
N ALA A 45 -8.42 2.96 -11.78
CA ALA A 45 -9.87 3.15 -11.77
C ALA A 45 -10.46 3.14 -13.19
N HIS A 46 -9.82 3.84 -14.13
CA HIS A 46 -10.27 3.89 -15.53
C HIS A 46 -10.13 2.54 -16.24
N ILE A 47 -9.15 1.73 -15.85
CA ILE A 47 -8.95 0.38 -16.39
C ILE A 47 -10.03 -0.57 -15.85
N ILE A 48 -10.27 -0.55 -14.54
CA ILE A 48 -11.21 -1.49 -13.93
C ILE A 48 -12.67 -1.20 -14.29
N GLU A 49 -13.04 0.06 -14.54
CA GLU A 49 -14.37 0.40 -15.10
C GLU A 49 -14.61 -0.26 -16.46
N LYS A 50 -13.55 -0.42 -17.27
CA LYS A 50 -13.61 -1.09 -18.57
C LYS A 50 -13.51 -2.61 -18.46
N ALA A 51 -13.20 -3.16 -17.29
CA ALA A 51 -13.08 -4.60 -17.08
C ALA A 51 -14.38 -5.37 -17.36
N GLY A 52 -15.53 -4.70 -17.29
CA GLY A 52 -16.85 -5.29 -17.60
C GLY A 52 -17.22 -5.26 -19.08
N ALA A 53 -16.34 -4.81 -19.99
CA ALA A 53 -16.61 -4.75 -21.42
C ALA A 53 -16.51 -6.14 -22.09
N LEU A 54 -17.22 -6.32 -23.20
CA LEU A 54 -17.25 -7.59 -23.93
C LEU A 54 -15.84 -7.99 -24.39
N GLY A 55 -15.40 -9.20 -24.01
CA GLY A 55 -14.08 -9.72 -24.35
C GLY A 55 -12.92 -9.14 -23.53
N ALA A 56 -13.20 -8.31 -22.52
CA ALA A 56 -12.18 -7.81 -21.61
C ALA A 56 -11.67 -8.94 -20.70
N VAL A 57 -10.35 -9.03 -20.57
CA VAL A 57 -9.64 -9.91 -19.63
C VAL A 57 -8.82 -9.03 -18.72
N THR A 58 -9.10 -9.07 -17.42
CA THR A 58 -8.40 -8.22 -16.44
C THR A 58 -7.74 -9.10 -15.40
N VAL A 59 -6.44 -8.89 -15.18
CA VAL A 59 -5.65 -9.51 -14.11
C VAL A 59 -5.41 -8.44 -13.06
N SER A 60 -5.70 -8.76 -11.81
CA SER A 60 -5.65 -7.81 -10.70
C SER A 60 -4.98 -8.45 -9.50
N THR A 61 -4.11 -7.71 -8.84
CA THR A 61 -3.76 -8.05 -7.47
C THR A 61 -4.94 -7.78 -6.54
N ASN A 62 -4.92 -8.38 -5.36
CA ASN A 62 -5.98 -8.26 -4.35
C ASN A 62 -6.39 -6.81 -4.01
N MET A 63 -5.42 -5.90 -3.97
CA MET A 63 -5.65 -4.51 -3.55
C MET A 63 -6.12 -3.61 -4.70
N ALA A 64 -5.87 -3.99 -5.94
CA ALA A 64 -6.09 -3.10 -7.07
C ALA A 64 -7.59 -2.91 -7.40
N GLY A 65 -7.95 -1.68 -7.77
CA GLY A 65 -9.31 -1.27 -8.13
C GLY A 65 -10.34 -1.42 -7.01
N ARG A 66 -9.93 -1.37 -5.74
CA ARG A 66 -10.86 -1.32 -4.60
C ARG A 66 -11.67 -0.03 -4.62
N GLY A 67 -12.98 -0.13 -4.36
CA GLY A 67 -13.88 1.03 -4.34
C GLY A 67 -14.43 1.45 -5.71
N VAL A 68 -14.02 0.78 -6.80
CA VAL A 68 -14.54 1.04 -8.15
C VAL A 68 -15.53 -0.04 -8.57
N ASP A 69 -16.60 0.38 -9.23
CA ASP A 69 -17.67 -0.51 -9.71
C ASP A 69 -17.41 -1.02 -11.12
N ILE A 70 -17.58 -2.33 -11.30
CA ILE A 70 -17.42 -3.00 -12.59
C ILE A 70 -18.82 -3.15 -13.19
N LEU A 71 -19.14 -2.27 -14.13
CA LEU A 71 -20.41 -2.28 -14.84
C LEU A 71 -20.36 -3.24 -16.04
N LEU A 72 -21.36 -4.12 -16.17
CA LEU A 72 -21.47 -5.01 -17.32
C LEU A 72 -21.76 -4.20 -18.59
N GLY A 73 -20.83 -4.24 -19.55
CA GLY A 73 -20.83 -3.41 -20.77
C GLY A 73 -19.91 -2.19 -20.69
N GLY A 74 -19.15 -2.03 -19.61
CA GLY A 74 -18.28 -0.88 -19.37
C GLY A 74 -19.08 0.40 -19.06
N PRO A 75 -18.42 1.57 -19.02
CA PRO A 75 -19.04 2.82 -18.58
C PRO A 75 -20.21 3.29 -19.47
N GLN A 76 -20.24 2.88 -20.74
CA GLN A 76 -21.33 3.21 -21.68
C GLN A 76 -22.42 2.12 -21.78
N GLY A 77 -22.28 0.99 -21.06
CA GLY A 77 -23.29 -0.08 -21.05
C GLY A 77 -23.43 -0.87 -22.35
N HIS A 78 -22.46 -0.79 -23.26
CA HIS A 78 -22.51 -1.48 -24.55
C HIS A 78 -22.56 -2.99 -24.36
N HIS A 79 -23.47 -3.66 -25.09
CA HIS A 79 -23.65 -5.12 -25.04
C HIS A 79 -24.00 -5.70 -23.65
N SER A 80 -24.47 -4.88 -22.70
CA SER A 80 -24.77 -5.33 -21.32
C SER A 80 -25.75 -6.52 -21.30
N ALA A 81 -26.83 -6.49 -22.09
CA ALA A 81 -27.78 -7.59 -22.17
C ALA A 81 -27.12 -8.92 -22.61
N LYS A 82 -26.27 -8.86 -23.65
CA LYS A 82 -25.52 -10.02 -24.15
C LYS A 82 -24.57 -10.57 -23.08
N ILE A 83 -23.93 -9.68 -22.33
CA ILE A 83 -23.01 -10.06 -21.25
C ILE A 83 -23.78 -10.76 -20.11
N LYS A 84 -24.97 -10.26 -19.77
CA LYS A 84 -25.85 -10.90 -18.78
C LYS A 84 -26.29 -12.29 -19.24
N GLU A 85 -26.64 -12.47 -20.51
CA GLU A 85 -26.95 -13.78 -21.10
C GLU A 85 -25.77 -14.77 -21.04
N LEU A 86 -24.54 -14.26 -21.16
CA LEU A 86 -23.31 -15.05 -21.04
C LEU A 86 -22.94 -15.42 -19.59
N GLY A 87 -23.73 -14.98 -18.60
CA GLY A 87 -23.51 -15.25 -17.18
C GLY A 87 -22.78 -14.14 -16.42
N GLY A 88 -22.61 -12.97 -17.05
CA GLY A 88 -22.03 -11.78 -16.44
C GLY A 88 -20.51 -11.87 -16.23
N LEU A 89 -20.02 -11.21 -15.18
CA LEU A 89 -18.59 -11.20 -14.84
C LEU A 89 -18.16 -12.56 -14.31
N TYR A 90 -17.04 -13.08 -14.82
CA TYR A 90 -16.44 -14.33 -14.36
C TYR A 90 -15.22 -14.01 -13.47
N VAL A 91 -15.37 -14.15 -12.17
CA VAL A 91 -14.27 -13.93 -11.23
C VAL A 91 -13.49 -15.22 -11.02
N ILE A 92 -12.17 -15.16 -11.23
CA ILE A 92 -11.23 -16.26 -11.03
C ILE A 92 -10.30 -15.88 -9.88
N GLY A 93 -10.20 -16.71 -8.85
CA GLY A 93 -9.13 -16.61 -7.86
C GLY A 93 -8.07 -17.67 -8.14
N THR A 94 -6.79 -17.29 -8.14
CA THR A 94 -5.66 -18.23 -8.31
C THR A 94 -5.10 -18.76 -7.00
N ASN A 95 -5.40 -18.09 -5.89
CA ASN A 95 -4.91 -18.43 -4.56
C ASN A 95 -6.01 -18.14 -3.53
N LEU A 96 -5.84 -18.68 -2.32
CA LEU A 96 -6.63 -18.30 -1.15
C LEU A 96 -5.84 -17.36 -0.25
N TYR A 97 -6.57 -16.52 0.47
CA TYR A 97 -5.98 -15.62 1.44
C TYR A 97 -6.15 -16.14 2.87
N GLU A 98 -5.30 -15.63 3.78
CA GLU A 98 -5.38 -15.92 5.22
C GLU A 98 -6.75 -15.52 5.78
N SER A 99 -7.34 -14.45 5.24
CA SER A 99 -8.68 -13.99 5.59
C SER A 99 -9.72 -14.35 4.54
N LEU A 100 -10.76 -15.07 4.97
CA LEU A 100 -11.97 -15.36 4.20
C LEU A 100 -12.68 -14.08 3.73
N ARG A 101 -12.47 -12.96 4.43
CA ARG A 101 -13.01 -11.66 4.03
C ARG A 101 -12.47 -11.24 2.67
N ILE A 102 -11.20 -11.48 2.42
CA ILE A 102 -10.53 -11.11 1.18
C ILE A 102 -11.05 -11.98 0.02
N ASP A 103 -11.16 -13.30 0.23
CA ASP A 103 -11.76 -14.20 -0.77
C ASP A 103 -13.20 -13.75 -1.12
N LYS A 104 -13.98 -13.35 -0.11
CA LYS A 104 -15.34 -12.83 -0.30
C LYS A 104 -15.38 -11.48 -1.01
N GLN A 105 -14.38 -10.63 -0.81
CA GLN A 105 -14.26 -9.35 -1.53
C GLN A 105 -14.02 -9.59 -3.02
N LEU A 106 -13.13 -10.52 -3.38
CA LEU A 106 -12.91 -10.89 -4.77
C LEU A 106 -14.19 -11.48 -5.38
N LYS A 107 -14.84 -12.43 -4.69
CA LYS A 107 -16.14 -13.01 -5.12
C LYS A 107 -17.21 -11.93 -5.34
N GLY A 108 -17.28 -10.93 -4.46
CA GLY A 108 -18.25 -9.84 -4.50
C GLY A 108 -18.05 -8.84 -5.65
N ARG A 109 -16.98 -8.98 -6.45
CA ARG A 109 -16.83 -8.23 -7.71
C ARG A 109 -17.84 -8.65 -8.76
N ALA A 110 -18.28 -9.91 -8.74
CA ALA A 110 -19.34 -10.43 -9.59
C ALA A 110 -20.71 -10.36 -8.91
N GLY A 111 -21.77 -10.35 -9.72
CA GLY A 111 -23.16 -10.45 -9.22
C GLY A 111 -23.68 -9.20 -8.50
N ARG A 112 -23.19 -8.02 -8.85
CA ARG A 112 -23.62 -6.75 -8.25
C ARG A 112 -25.04 -6.39 -8.65
N GLN A 113 -25.80 -5.82 -7.72
CA GLN A 113 -27.18 -5.37 -7.95
C GLN A 113 -28.13 -6.44 -8.55
N GLY A 114 -27.86 -7.72 -8.30
CA GLY A 114 -28.66 -8.82 -8.84
C GLY A 114 -28.29 -9.25 -10.26
N ASP A 115 -27.22 -8.69 -10.84
CA ASP A 115 -26.66 -9.17 -12.10
C ASP A 115 -26.19 -10.63 -11.97
N PRO A 116 -26.18 -11.39 -13.08
CA PRO A 116 -25.55 -12.70 -13.10
C PRO A 116 -24.03 -12.56 -12.90
N GLY A 117 -23.42 -13.58 -12.30
CA GLY A 117 -22.00 -13.62 -12.08
C GLY A 117 -21.53 -15.01 -11.70
N ILE A 118 -20.31 -15.36 -12.10
CA ILE A 118 -19.70 -16.65 -11.82
C ILE A 118 -18.42 -16.40 -11.03
N THR A 119 -18.20 -17.20 -9.99
CA THR A 119 -16.94 -17.15 -9.23
C THR A 119 -16.34 -18.55 -9.19
N ARG A 120 -15.03 -18.65 -9.42
CA ARG A 120 -14.30 -19.92 -9.31
C ARG A 120 -12.90 -19.69 -8.78
N PHE A 121 -12.48 -20.51 -7.83
CA PHE A 121 -11.14 -20.50 -7.30
C PHE A 121 -10.42 -21.76 -7.80
N PHE A 122 -9.23 -21.56 -8.35
CA PHE A 122 -8.28 -22.61 -8.66
C PHE A 122 -7.19 -22.52 -7.61
N ILE A 123 -6.93 -23.63 -6.93
CA ILE A 123 -6.00 -23.70 -5.81
C ILE A 123 -5.18 -24.96 -5.96
N SER A 124 -3.92 -24.92 -5.51
CA SER A 124 -3.04 -26.07 -5.45
C SER A 124 -2.73 -26.41 -3.99
N LEU A 125 -2.49 -27.69 -3.70
CA LEU A 125 -1.96 -28.10 -2.40
C LEU A 125 -0.52 -27.60 -2.17
N GLU A 126 0.13 -27.11 -3.22
CA GLU A 126 1.47 -26.52 -3.18
C GLU A 126 1.45 -25.00 -2.99
N ASP A 127 0.27 -24.38 -2.89
CA ASP A 127 0.15 -22.94 -2.68
C ASP A 127 0.80 -22.52 -1.35
N ASP A 128 1.44 -21.34 -1.33
CA ASP A 128 2.20 -20.83 -0.18
C ASP A 128 1.42 -20.86 1.14
N LEU A 129 0.13 -20.52 1.09
CA LEU A 129 -0.72 -20.54 2.28
C LEU A 129 -0.95 -21.96 2.82
N ILE A 130 -1.08 -22.94 1.93
CA ILE A 130 -1.25 -24.34 2.32
C ILE A 130 0.06 -24.84 2.94
N ALA A 131 1.19 -24.59 2.27
CA ALA A 131 2.52 -24.98 2.72
C ALA A 131 2.93 -24.30 4.04
N LYS A 132 2.75 -22.98 4.16
CA LYS A 132 3.11 -22.18 5.36
C LYS A 132 2.43 -22.69 6.63
N TYR A 133 1.18 -23.11 6.52
CA TYR A 133 0.38 -23.57 7.67
C TYR A 133 0.27 -25.10 7.76
N GLY A 134 0.99 -25.84 6.90
CA GLY A 134 1.00 -27.29 6.90
C GLY A 134 -0.39 -27.92 6.71
N ILE A 135 -1.27 -27.26 5.93
CA ILE A 135 -2.67 -27.67 5.78
C ILE A 135 -2.76 -29.03 5.06
N GLU A 136 -1.78 -29.35 4.21
CA GLU A 136 -1.62 -30.65 3.57
C GLU A 136 -1.56 -31.79 4.59
N ASN A 137 -0.98 -31.55 5.78
CA ASN A 137 -0.90 -32.53 6.88
C ASN A 137 -2.25 -32.74 7.58
N MET A 138 -3.18 -31.79 7.47
CA MET A 138 -4.55 -31.94 8.00
C MET A 138 -5.43 -32.83 7.11
N ILE A 139 -4.97 -33.13 5.90
CA ILE A 139 -5.70 -33.91 4.90
C ILE A 139 -5.06 -35.30 4.81
N PRO A 140 -5.79 -36.39 5.12
CA PRO A 140 -5.23 -37.73 5.01
C PRO A 140 -4.78 -38.03 3.58
N LYS A 141 -3.55 -38.54 3.42
CA LYS A 141 -2.97 -38.91 2.12
C LYS A 141 -3.81 -39.91 1.32
N SER A 142 -4.69 -40.66 1.98
CA SER A 142 -5.65 -41.56 1.33
C SER A 142 -6.65 -40.86 0.41
N PHE A 143 -6.90 -39.56 0.60
CA PHE A 143 -7.79 -38.77 -0.26
C PHE A 143 -7.09 -38.18 -1.48
N TYR A 144 -5.77 -38.30 -1.57
CA TYR A 144 -4.99 -37.71 -2.65
C TYR A 144 -5.15 -38.55 -3.93
N PRO A 145 -5.25 -37.91 -5.09
CA PRO A 145 -5.37 -38.60 -6.36
C PRO A 145 -4.08 -39.37 -6.66
N ARG A 146 -4.19 -40.40 -7.51
CA ARG A 146 -3.04 -41.20 -7.92
C ARG A 146 -2.19 -40.51 -8.98
N LYS A 147 -2.78 -39.57 -9.73
CA LYS A 147 -2.11 -38.76 -10.75
C LYS A 147 -2.08 -37.30 -10.32
N GLN A 148 -0.98 -36.61 -10.63
CA GLN A 148 -0.77 -35.20 -10.25
C GLN A 148 -1.75 -34.24 -10.94
N GLU A 149 -2.14 -34.53 -12.18
CA GLU A 149 -2.99 -33.63 -12.99
C GLU A 149 -4.50 -33.78 -12.72
N GLU A 150 -4.90 -34.69 -11.81
CA GLU A 150 -6.31 -34.92 -11.51
C GLU A 150 -6.85 -33.86 -10.53
N SER A 151 -7.98 -33.26 -10.91
CA SER A 151 -8.66 -32.26 -10.06
C SER A 151 -9.13 -32.88 -8.74
N LEU A 152 -8.83 -32.17 -7.64
CA LEU A 152 -9.33 -32.51 -6.31
C LEU A 152 -10.80 -32.11 -6.16
N THR A 153 -11.72 -33.05 -6.40
CA THR A 153 -13.17 -32.79 -6.36
C THR A 153 -13.83 -33.21 -5.04
N ASN A 154 -13.13 -33.93 -4.16
CA ASN A 154 -13.71 -34.41 -2.93
C ASN A 154 -14.07 -33.24 -1.98
N PRO A 155 -15.32 -33.14 -1.49
CA PRO A 155 -15.75 -32.06 -0.60
C PRO A 155 -14.93 -31.93 0.70
N ILE A 156 -14.21 -32.97 1.12
CA ILE A 156 -13.35 -32.95 2.31
C ILE A 156 -12.24 -31.91 2.18
N PHE A 157 -11.64 -31.74 0.99
CA PHE A 157 -10.59 -30.74 0.76
C PHE A 157 -11.09 -29.34 1.09
N ALA A 158 -12.24 -28.95 0.52
CA ALA A 158 -12.86 -27.65 0.78
C ALA A 158 -13.18 -27.44 2.28
N LYS A 159 -13.67 -28.47 2.98
CA LYS A 159 -13.94 -28.40 4.42
C LYS A 159 -12.66 -28.19 5.24
N LYS A 160 -11.59 -28.91 4.92
CA LYS A 160 -10.31 -28.84 5.63
C LYS A 160 -9.60 -27.51 5.41
N ILE A 161 -9.62 -27.01 4.17
CA ILE A 161 -9.09 -25.68 3.83
C ILE A 161 -9.85 -24.60 4.60
N CYS A 162 -11.19 -24.65 4.62
CA CYS A 162 -12.00 -23.71 5.39
C CYS A 162 -11.72 -23.79 6.91
N GLN A 163 -11.51 -24.99 7.45
CA GLN A 163 -11.09 -25.18 8.84
C GLN A 163 -9.74 -24.51 9.11
N ALA A 164 -8.75 -24.72 8.25
CA ALA A 164 -7.44 -24.13 8.40
C ALA A 164 -7.47 -22.60 8.29
N GLN A 165 -8.19 -22.01 7.32
CA GLN A 165 -8.37 -20.56 7.22
C GLN A 165 -9.00 -19.94 8.49
N ARG A 166 -9.89 -20.67 9.19
CA ARG A 166 -10.44 -20.21 10.49
C ARG A 166 -9.41 -20.22 11.60
N ILE A 167 -8.55 -21.23 11.64
CA ILE A 167 -7.44 -21.32 12.62
C ILE A 167 -6.45 -20.18 12.38
N ILE A 168 -6.07 -19.94 11.13
CA ILE A 168 -5.18 -18.85 10.72
C ILE A 168 -5.78 -17.49 11.14
N GLN A 169 -7.08 -17.29 10.92
CA GLN A 169 -7.76 -16.07 11.37
C GLN A 169 -7.75 -15.89 12.88
N GLY A 170 -7.89 -16.97 13.65
CA GLY A 170 -7.76 -16.93 15.11
C GLY A 170 -6.37 -16.50 15.54
N GLN A 171 -5.32 -17.13 14.99
CA GLN A 171 -3.93 -16.76 15.27
C GLN A 171 -3.63 -15.29 14.91
N ASN A 172 -4.11 -14.84 13.74
CA ASN A 172 -3.96 -13.45 13.32
C ASN A 172 -4.76 -12.47 14.19
N TYR A 173 -5.86 -12.91 14.81
CA TYR A 173 -6.61 -12.11 15.77
C TYR A 173 -5.84 -11.97 17.08
N ASP A 174 -5.35 -13.08 17.63
CA ASP A 174 -4.57 -13.10 18.87
C ASP A 174 -3.31 -12.24 18.74
N LEU A 175 -2.59 -12.38 17.62
CA LEU A 175 -1.42 -11.55 17.31
C LEU A 175 -1.76 -10.06 17.26
N ARG A 176 -2.91 -9.69 16.67
CA ARG A 176 -3.36 -8.29 16.62
C ARG A 176 -3.75 -7.76 17.98
N GLU A 177 -4.35 -8.57 18.84
CA GLU A 177 -4.69 -8.20 20.22
C GLU A 177 -3.43 -7.91 21.04
N GLU A 178 -2.40 -8.74 20.90
CA GLU A 178 -1.11 -8.52 21.53
C GLU A 178 -0.41 -7.25 21.01
N LEU A 179 -0.34 -7.07 19.68
CA LEU A 179 0.21 -5.86 19.07
C LEU A 179 -0.56 -4.60 19.46
N TYR A 180 -1.89 -4.69 19.57
CA TYR A 180 -2.74 -3.59 20.02
C TYR A 180 -2.38 -3.19 21.46
N SER A 181 -2.17 -4.17 22.34
CA SER A 181 -1.77 -3.91 23.73
C SER A 181 -0.45 -3.13 23.82
N TYR A 182 0.55 -3.50 23.02
CA TYR A 182 1.80 -2.73 22.91
C TYR A 182 1.57 -1.32 22.34
N SER A 183 0.76 -1.21 21.29
CA SER A 183 0.42 0.08 20.68
C SER A 183 -0.32 1.01 21.64
N THR A 184 -1.17 0.49 22.52
CA THR A 184 -1.88 1.28 23.53
C THR A 184 -0.90 1.91 24.51
N LEU A 185 0.05 1.14 25.06
CA LEU A 185 1.09 1.68 25.95
C LEU A 185 1.93 2.77 25.27
N LEU A 186 2.37 2.54 24.03
CA LEU A 186 3.11 3.54 23.26
C LEU A 186 2.28 4.80 23.00
N THR A 187 0.98 4.64 22.76
CA THR A 187 0.06 5.76 22.55
C THR A 187 -0.11 6.58 23.83
N GLU A 188 -0.25 5.93 24.98
CA GLU A 188 -0.32 6.59 26.29
C GLU A 188 0.96 7.36 26.60
N LEU A 189 2.14 6.74 26.40
CA LEU A 189 3.43 7.42 26.56
C LEU A 189 3.57 8.61 25.60
N ARG A 190 3.17 8.44 24.34
CA ARG A 190 3.18 9.52 23.35
C ARG A 190 2.24 10.65 23.77
N GLN A 191 1.05 10.35 24.28
CA GLN A 191 0.10 11.36 24.75
C GLN A 191 0.64 12.08 25.97
N TYR A 192 1.24 11.37 26.92
CA TYR A 192 1.90 11.95 28.08
C TYR A 192 3.02 12.91 27.67
N LEU A 193 3.94 12.46 26.80
CA LEU A 193 5.03 13.30 26.28
C LEU A 193 4.52 14.50 25.48
N TYR A 194 3.45 14.31 24.68
CA TYR A 194 2.83 15.40 23.94
C TYR A 194 2.19 16.42 24.89
N ASN A 195 1.47 15.98 25.91
CA ASN A 195 0.89 16.85 26.92
C ASN A 195 1.98 17.59 27.70
N LEU A 196 3.03 16.89 28.13
CA LEU A 196 4.20 17.49 28.79
C LEU A 196 4.83 18.57 27.91
N ARG A 197 5.07 18.27 26.62
CA ARG A 197 5.54 19.25 25.64
C ARG A 197 4.60 20.45 25.59
N MET A 198 3.30 20.23 25.41
CA MET A 198 2.32 21.32 25.33
C MET A 198 2.25 22.15 26.62
N ASP A 199 2.39 21.53 27.78
CA ASP A 199 2.40 22.21 29.07
C ASP A 199 3.67 23.06 29.27
N ILE A 200 4.83 22.61 28.77
CA ILE A 200 6.06 23.42 28.69
C ILE A 200 5.84 24.62 27.76
N LEU A 201 5.34 24.36 26.53
CA LEU A 201 5.13 25.42 25.51
C LEU A 201 4.06 26.44 25.94
N HIS A 202 3.08 26.06 26.76
CA HIS A 202 2.00 26.94 27.24
C HIS A 202 2.17 27.40 28.70
N HIS A 203 3.35 27.23 29.29
CA HIS A 203 3.67 27.69 30.65
C HIS A 203 2.77 27.12 31.76
N LYS A 204 2.19 25.94 31.54
CA LYS A 204 1.41 25.20 32.55
C LYS A 204 2.29 24.26 33.37
N PHE A 205 3.47 23.91 32.85
CA PHE A 205 4.43 23.05 33.52
C PHE A 205 5.41 23.87 34.37
N LYS A 206 5.25 23.83 35.70
CA LYS A 206 6.25 24.32 36.65
C LYS A 206 7.10 23.13 37.07
N ASP A 207 8.25 22.95 36.42
CA ASP A 207 9.14 21.84 36.75
C ASP A 207 10.27 22.32 37.66
N GLU A 208 10.26 21.85 38.90
CA GLU A 208 11.35 22.05 39.87
C GLU A 208 12.62 21.29 39.44
N VAL A 209 12.51 20.22 38.65
CA VAL A 209 13.66 19.40 38.21
C VAL A 209 14.40 20.07 37.06
N LEU A 210 13.72 20.54 36.02
CA LEU A 210 14.37 21.29 34.95
C LEU A 210 14.97 22.62 35.44
N GLN A 211 14.29 23.32 36.37
CA GLN A 211 14.85 24.50 37.04
C GLN A 211 16.14 24.20 37.81
N LYS A 212 16.25 23.00 38.40
CA LYS A 212 17.35 22.62 39.27
C LYS A 212 18.53 21.99 38.51
N ASP A 213 18.24 21.09 37.58
CA ASP A 213 19.26 20.28 36.89
C ASP A 213 19.71 20.93 35.56
N PHE A 214 18.88 21.76 34.93
CA PHE A 214 19.19 22.44 33.67
C PHE A 214 18.73 23.91 33.64
N PRO A 215 19.23 24.77 34.55
CA PRO A 215 18.73 26.13 34.75
C PRO A 215 18.83 27.02 33.50
N SER A 216 19.90 26.91 32.71
CA SER A 216 20.07 27.70 31.47
C SER A 216 19.05 27.31 30.39
N LEU A 217 18.81 26.02 30.20
CA LEU A 217 17.83 25.51 29.23
C LEU A 217 16.40 25.86 29.67
N TYR A 218 16.14 25.85 30.98
CA TYR A 218 14.88 26.30 31.54
C TYR A 218 14.64 27.79 31.27
N GLU A 219 15.63 28.66 31.49
CA GLU A 219 15.52 30.09 31.15
C GLU A 219 15.35 30.34 29.65
N ASP A 220 16.01 29.56 28.79
CA ASP A 220 15.89 29.66 27.33
C ASP A 220 14.50 29.24 26.80
N LEU A 221 13.85 28.27 27.45
CA LEU A 221 12.53 27.74 27.06
C LEU A 221 11.35 28.37 27.83
N SER A 222 11.60 28.89 29.03
CA SER A 222 10.58 29.48 29.92
C SER A 222 10.28 30.93 29.54
N GLY A 223 8.98 31.28 29.52
CA GLY A 223 8.53 32.66 29.27
C GLY A 223 8.47 33.08 27.80
N LYS A 224 8.82 32.18 26.88
CA LYS A 224 8.79 32.40 25.44
C LYS A 224 7.70 31.55 24.80
N ASP A 225 6.68 32.19 24.22
CA ASP A 225 5.73 31.49 23.35
C ASP A 225 6.49 31.04 22.09
N PRO A 226 6.65 29.72 21.86
CA PRO A 226 7.44 29.19 20.75
C PRO A 226 6.93 29.68 19.39
N LEU A 227 5.62 29.88 19.25
CA LEU A 227 5.04 30.42 18.03
C LEU A 227 5.43 31.88 17.86
N ARG A 228 5.47 32.65 18.95
CA ARG A 228 5.85 34.06 18.94
C ARG A 228 7.35 34.25 18.71
N GLU A 229 8.22 33.48 19.34
CA GLU A 229 9.67 33.51 19.07
C GLU A 229 9.98 33.05 17.66
N PHE A 230 9.32 31.98 17.19
CA PHE A 230 9.42 31.55 15.79
C PHE A 230 9.00 32.68 14.87
N GLN A 231 7.83 33.30 15.09
CA GLN A 231 7.36 34.46 14.31
C GLN A 231 8.33 35.64 14.36
N MET A 232 8.90 35.97 15.53
CA MET A 232 9.85 37.06 15.67
C MET A 232 11.15 36.79 14.89
N LYS A 233 11.71 35.58 15.03
CA LYS A 233 12.87 35.16 14.24
C LYS A 233 12.56 35.11 12.75
N LEU A 234 11.38 34.62 12.36
CA LEU A 234 10.94 34.59 10.97
C LEU A 234 10.84 36.00 10.39
N VAL A 235 10.36 36.98 11.16
CA VAL A 235 10.26 38.37 10.70
C VAL A 235 11.65 39.00 10.55
N GLU A 236 12.59 38.74 11.47
CA GLU A 236 13.97 39.22 11.35
C GLU A 236 14.69 38.57 10.16
N GLU A 237 14.64 37.25 10.04
CA GLU A 237 15.21 36.50 8.92
C GLU A 237 14.57 36.90 7.60
N PHE A 238 13.25 37.12 7.55
CA PHE A 238 12.57 37.55 6.33
C PHE A 238 12.99 38.96 5.90
N LYS A 239 13.26 39.87 6.84
CA LYS A 239 13.81 41.19 6.53
C LYS A 239 15.23 41.09 5.96
N LEU A 240 16.10 40.31 6.61
CA LEU A 240 17.45 40.07 6.13
C LEU A 240 17.44 39.41 4.75
N LEU A 241 16.58 38.41 4.56
CA LEU A 241 16.37 37.77 3.26
C LEU A 241 15.88 38.76 2.20
N GLN A 242 15.00 39.70 2.55
CA GLN A 242 14.53 40.72 1.62
C GLN A 242 15.68 41.66 1.21
N GLU A 243 16.52 42.06 2.16
CA GLU A 243 17.73 42.88 1.90
C GLU A 243 18.75 42.11 1.05
N GLU A 244 18.98 40.82 1.35
CA GLU A 244 19.85 39.93 0.59
C GLU A 244 19.31 39.67 -0.82
N ILE A 245 18.00 39.49 -0.99
CA ILE A 245 17.38 39.35 -2.31
C ILE A 245 17.54 40.65 -3.10
N GLU A 246 17.36 41.81 -2.48
CA GLU A 246 17.56 43.10 -3.16
C GLU A 246 19.02 43.33 -3.56
N GLU A 247 19.98 42.99 -2.70
CA GLU A 247 21.42 42.99 -2.99
C GLU A 247 21.75 41.99 -4.10
N SER A 248 21.28 40.75 -3.99
CA SER A 248 21.48 39.70 -5.00
C SER A 248 20.87 40.09 -6.34
N ILE A 249 19.67 40.64 -6.39
CA ILE A 249 19.05 41.15 -7.63
C ILE A 249 19.94 42.25 -8.22
N LYS A 250 20.44 43.20 -7.43
CA LYS A 250 21.35 44.24 -7.94
C LYS A 250 22.65 43.67 -8.46
N GLU A 251 23.22 42.68 -7.78
CA GLU A 251 24.42 41.97 -8.25
C GLU A 251 24.17 41.16 -9.51
N ASP A 252 23.04 40.45 -9.58
CA ASP A 252 22.64 39.64 -10.72
C ASP A 252 22.36 40.56 -11.91
N TYR A 253 21.65 41.67 -11.74
CA TYR A 253 21.51 42.69 -12.81
C TYR A 253 22.84 43.28 -13.27
N ARG A 254 23.87 43.31 -12.42
CA ARG A 254 25.23 43.72 -12.81
C ARG A 254 26.01 42.61 -13.51
N LYS A 255 25.71 41.34 -13.23
CA LYS A 255 26.39 40.15 -13.79
C LYS A 255 25.67 39.57 -15.01
N VAL A 256 24.40 39.91 -15.23
CA VAL A 256 23.60 39.44 -16.37
C VAL A 256 24.05 40.17 -17.62
N GLU A 257 24.89 39.51 -18.42
CA GLU A 257 24.70 39.56 -19.87
C GLU A 257 23.47 38.71 -20.18
N LEU A 258 22.41 39.34 -20.71
CA LEU A 258 21.14 38.68 -21.04
C LEU A 258 21.38 37.61 -22.12
N SER A 259 21.69 36.38 -21.70
CA SER A 259 21.63 35.17 -22.52
C SER A 259 20.68 34.15 -21.89
N ALA A 260 20.03 33.34 -22.73
CA ALA A 260 19.02 32.38 -22.31
C ALA A 260 19.58 31.23 -21.43
N GLU A 261 20.89 31.04 -21.40
CA GLU A 261 21.56 29.93 -20.70
C GLU A 261 21.66 30.18 -19.18
N ALA A 262 21.82 31.45 -18.76
CA ALA A 262 21.92 31.83 -17.35
C ALA A 262 20.61 31.59 -16.56
N PHE A 263 19.47 31.52 -17.24
CA PHE A 263 18.15 31.37 -16.62
C PHE A 263 17.86 29.91 -16.20
N GLU A 264 18.43 28.92 -16.88
CA GLU A 264 18.27 27.49 -16.52
C GLU A 264 19.16 27.11 -15.33
N GLU A 265 20.35 27.71 -15.21
CA GLU A 265 21.28 27.46 -14.10
C GLU A 265 20.75 27.91 -12.73
N ILE A 266 19.98 29.01 -12.70
CA ILE A 266 19.37 29.55 -11.48
C ILE A 266 18.22 28.65 -11.01
N LYS A 267 17.50 28.03 -11.94
CA LYS A 267 16.36 27.15 -11.68
C LYS A 267 16.77 25.82 -11.02
N GLU A 268 17.97 25.32 -11.31
CA GLU A 268 18.50 24.10 -10.66
C GLU A 268 18.95 24.32 -9.22
N LYS A 269 19.37 25.53 -8.85
CA LYS A 269 19.93 25.83 -7.51
C LYS A 269 18.89 26.01 -6.40
N ILE A 270 17.61 26.28 -6.72
CA ILE A 270 16.54 26.53 -5.72
C ILE A 270 15.86 25.23 -5.25
N LYS A 271 16.63 24.16 -4.98
CA LYS A 271 16.09 22.94 -4.35
C LYS A 271 16.51 22.88 -2.88
N GLY A 272 15.71 23.48 -2.01
CA GLY A 272 15.82 23.29 -0.57
C GLY A 272 15.53 21.83 -0.19
N GLN A 273 16.39 21.24 0.65
CA GLN A 273 16.07 20.01 1.37
C GLN A 273 15.68 20.36 2.80
N GLU A 274 14.41 20.19 3.15
CA GLU A 274 13.99 19.83 4.52
C GLU A 274 12.76 18.91 4.45
N THR A 275 12.87 17.82 3.68
CA THR A 275 11.78 16.86 3.54
C THR A 275 11.75 15.91 4.74
N THR A 276 10.82 16.13 5.66
CA THR A 276 10.39 15.09 6.61
C THR A 276 9.41 14.18 5.89
N TRP A 277 9.74 12.90 5.81
CA TRP A 277 8.93 11.90 5.12
C TRP A 277 8.13 11.10 6.13
N THR A 278 6.80 11.06 5.94
CA THR A 278 5.94 10.12 6.64
C THR A 278 5.71 8.93 5.71
N TYR A 279 6.02 7.73 6.16
CA TYR A 279 5.76 6.50 5.42
C TYR A 279 4.93 5.53 6.27
N LEU A 280 4.12 4.73 5.60
CA LEU A 280 3.45 3.59 6.20
C LEU A 280 4.40 2.39 6.09
N VAL A 281 4.65 1.72 7.21
CA VAL A 281 5.42 0.46 7.21
C VAL A 281 4.53 -0.63 6.63
N ASN A 282 4.93 -1.16 5.47
CA ASN A 282 4.27 -2.29 4.80
C ASN A 282 5.16 -3.54 4.88
N ASP A 283 4.61 -4.74 4.70
CA ASP A 283 5.33 -6.01 4.93
C ASP A 283 6.61 -6.18 4.07
N ASP A 284 6.66 -5.62 2.85
CA ASP A 284 7.86 -5.65 1.99
C ASP A 284 8.99 -4.71 2.45
N SER A 285 8.70 -3.78 3.37
CA SER A 285 9.63 -2.71 3.72
C SER A 285 10.74 -3.11 4.69
N ILE A 286 10.68 -4.27 5.35
CA ILE A 286 11.74 -4.64 6.31
C ILE A 286 13.06 -4.96 5.59
N GLU A 287 13.02 -5.65 4.45
CA GLU A 287 14.23 -5.89 3.64
C GLU A 287 14.80 -4.59 3.06
N ASP A 288 13.95 -3.67 2.61
CA ASP A 288 14.35 -2.37 2.09
C ASP A 288 14.86 -1.42 3.18
N ILE A 289 14.24 -1.41 4.37
CA ILE A 289 14.66 -0.64 5.54
C ILE A 289 15.98 -1.18 6.09
N LEU A 290 16.17 -2.51 6.12
CA LEU A 290 17.46 -3.11 6.49
C LEU A 290 18.54 -2.83 5.43
N GLY A 291 18.18 -2.73 4.15
CA GLY A 291 19.06 -2.26 3.08
C GLY A 291 19.48 -0.80 3.28
N LEU A 292 18.55 0.09 3.63
CA LEU A 292 18.80 1.48 3.99
C LEU A 292 19.66 1.63 5.25
N LEU A 293 19.42 0.81 6.28
CA LEU A 293 20.22 0.78 7.51
C LEU A 293 21.65 0.28 7.27
N LYS A 294 21.86 -0.68 6.35
CA LYS A 294 23.22 -1.11 5.94
C LYS A 294 24.02 0.02 5.27
N GLY A 295 23.35 0.97 4.62
CA GLY A 295 23.96 2.18 4.06
C GLY A 295 24.39 3.20 5.13
N LEU A 296 23.70 3.24 6.28
CA LEU A 296 23.97 4.17 7.39
C LEU A 296 25.10 3.72 8.34
N VAL A 297 25.47 2.44 8.35
CA VAL A 297 26.49 1.88 9.29
C VAL A 297 27.94 2.01 8.78
N LYS A 298 28.17 2.50 7.56
CA LYS A 298 29.54 2.89 7.13
C LYS A 298 29.81 4.34 7.54
N ILE A 299 30.24 4.54 8.79
CA ILE A 299 31.24 5.51 9.29
C ILE A 299 31.19 5.39 10.82
N THR A 300 31.95 4.45 11.37
CA THR A 300 32.61 4.54 12.69
C THR A 300 33.63 3.39 12.75
N GLY A 301 34.55 3.42 11.78
CA GLY A 301 35.77 2.62 11.81
C GLY A 301 36.79 3.32 12.70
N MET A 302 37.11 2.64 13.79
CA MET A 302 38.13 2.91 14.80
C MET A 302 39.42 3.54 14.22
N ASN A 303 39.83 4.67 14.79
CA ASN A 303 41.24 5.02 14.95
C ASN A 303 41.57 4.89 16.45
N ASN A 304 42.25 3.79 16.79
CA ASN A 304 43.25 3.66 17.83
C ASN A 304 44.05 2.38 17.56
#